data_AF-A0A0A0NCS6-F1
#
_entry.id   AF-A0A0A0NCS6-F1
#
_cell.length_a   1.000
_cell.length_b   1.000
_cell.length_c   1.000
_cell.angle_alpha   90.00
_cell.angle_beta   90.00
_cell.angle_gamma   90.00
#
_symmetry.space_group_name_H-M   'P 1'
#
loop_
_entity.id
_entity.type
_entity.pdbx_description
1 polymer ?
#
loop_
_entity_poly.entity_id
_entity_poly.type
_entity_poly.pdbx_seq_one_letter_code
_entity_poly.pdbx_strand_id
1 'polypeptide(L)' 'MISHITVDRRDATYDHHAEQAVLPVTVHHRDGRTEPTRLVMDPGQVELYFLQLGRLIDTRAEERRRCGELAGM' A
#
# COMPACT_ATOMS: atom_id res chain seq x y z
N MET A 1 17.41 -5.75 -10.92
CA MET A 1 16.95 -4.34 -10.77
C MET A 1 15.46 -4.39 -10.53
N ILE A 2 14.98 -3.72 -9.49
CA ILE A 2 13.56 -3.72 -9.11
C ILE A 2 12.77 -2.85 -10.10
N SER A 3 11.62 -3.35 -10.54
CA SER A 3 10.62 -2.66 -11.36
C SER A 3 9.58 -1.99 -10.46
N HIS A 4 8.93 -2.77 -9.61
CA HIS A 4 7.93 -2.29 -8.67
C HIS A 4 7.73 -3.31 -7.55
N ILE A 5 6.97 -2.91 -6.53
CA ILE A 5 6.60 -3.74 -5.39
C ILE A 5 5.08 -3.78 -5.32
N THR A 6 4.52 -4.95 -5.09
CA THR A 6 3.08 -5.11 -4.83
C THR A 6 2.84 -5.54 -3.40
N VAL A 7 1.88 -4.91 -2.74
CA VAL A 7 1.40 -5.34 -1.43
C VAL A 7 0.60 -6.63 -1.60
N ASP A 8 0.95 -7.66 -0.83
CA ASP A 8 0.17 -8.89 -0.81
C ASP A 8 -1.13 -8.64 -0.02
N ARG A 9 -2.23 -9.34 -0.35
CA ARG A 9 -3.54 -9.17 0.32
C ARG A 9 -3.59 -9.75 1.75
N ARG A 10 -2.47 -9.74 2.47
CA ARG A 10 -2.34 -10.21 3.85
C ARG A 10 -2.35 -9.00 4.78
N ASP A 11 -2.81 -9.21 6.00
CA ASP A 11 -2.83 -8.17 7.02
C ASP A 11 -1.40 -7.77 7.42
N ALA A 12 -1.21 -6.49 7.73
CA ALA A 12 0.02 -6.03 8.38
C ALA A 12 0.08 -6.56 9.82
N THR A 13 1.26 -6.94 10.26
CA THR A 13 1.53 -7.39 11.63
C THR A 13 2.38 -6.37 12.37
N TYR A 14 2.18 -6.19 13.67
CA TYR A 14 3.03 -5.35 14.51
C TYR A 14 3.94 -6.20 15.40
N ASP A 15 5.25 -5.97 15.30
CA ASP A 15 6.25 -6.55 16.20
C ASP A 15 6.52 -5.55 17.34
N HIS A 16 6.05 -5.89 18.53
CA HIS A 16 6.24 -5.07 19.73
C HIS A 16 7.70 -5.04 20.20
N HIS A 17 8.50 -6.08 19.94
CA HIS A 17 9.89 -6.11 20.41
C HIS A 17 10.81 -5.23 19.58
N ALA A 18 10.52 -5.11 18.28
CA ALA A 18 11.27 -4.28 17.35
C ALA A 18 10.63 -2.89 17.12
N GLU A 19 9.45 -2.64 17.69
CA GLU A 19 8.60 -1.46 17.44
C GLU A 19 8.37 -1.22 15.94
N GLN A 20 8.00 -2.27 15.21
CA GLN A 20 7.90 -2.23 13.75
C GLN A 20 6.60 -2.83 13.24
N ALA A 21 6.01 -2.21 12.22
CA ALA A 21 4.98 -2.83 11.42
C ALA A 21 5.62 -3.60 10.24
N VAL A 22 5.03 -4.74 9.92
CA VAL A 22 5.53 -5.64 8.88
C VAL A 22 4.38 -5.97 7.94
N LEU A 23 4.56 -5.67 6.65
CA LEU A 23 3.59 -5.95 5.60
C LEU A 23 4.22 -6.90 4.56
N PRO A 24 3.61 -8.06 4.27
CA PRO A 24 4.07 -8.93 3.20
C PRO A 24 3.94 -8.24 1.84
N VAL A 25 5.01 -8.30 1.04
CA VAL A 25 5.06 -7.71 -0.30
C VAL A 25 5.79 -8.61 -1.27
N THR A 26 5.48 -8.48 -2.56
CA THR A 26 6.21 -9.13 -3.65
C THR A 26 7.01 -8.09 -4.42
N VAL A 27 8.33 -8.30 -4.55
CA VAL A 27 9.21 -7.48 -5.38
C VAL A 27 9.23 -8.05 -6.80
N HIS A 28 9.00 -7.18 -7.78
CA HIS A 28 9.05 -7.52 -9.20
C HIS A 28 10.33 -6.98 -9.80
N HIS A 29 11.15 -7.84 -10.39
CA HIS A 29 12.38 -7.47 -11.06
C HIS A 29 12.14 -7.21 -12.55
N ARG A 30 13.00 -6.37 -13.14
CA ARG A 30 12.92 -6.05 -14.59
C ARG A 30 13.17 -7.25 -15.51
N ASP A 31 13.82 -8.29 -15.01
CA ASP A 31 14.05 -9.55 -15.72
C ASP A 31 12.84 -10.51 -15.65
N GLY A 32 11.73 -10.06 -15.06
CA GLY A 32 10.50 -10.83 -14.91
C GLY A 32 10.48 -11.75 -13.68
N ARG A 33 11.56 -11.79 -12.88
CA ARG A 33 11.57 -12.54 -11.63
C ARG A 33 10.73 -11.84 -10.57
N THR A 34 10.13 -12.63 -9.70
CA THR A 34 9.43 -12.12 -8.51
C THR A 34 9.97 -12.80 -7.27
N GLU A 35 10.01 -12.05 -6.16
CA GLU A 35 10.44 -12.57 -4.87
C GLU A 35 9.51 -12.07 -3.76
N PRO A 36 8.98 -12.98 -2.91
CA PRO A 36 8.23 -12.58 -1.72
C PRO A 36 9.19 -12.03 -0.67
N THR A 37 8.79 -10.95 -0.01
CA THR A 37 9.56 -10.29 1.05
C THR A 37 8.63 -9.58 2.03
N ARG A 38 9.21 -8.79 2.93
CA ARG A 38 8.51 -8.04 3.96
C ARG A 38 8.91 -6.57 3.88
N LEU A 39 7.93 -5.69 3.77
CA LEU A 39 8.09 -4.27 4.02
C LEU A 39 8.04 -4.05 5.53
N VAL A 40 9.13 -3.53 6.08
CA VAL A 40 9.27 -3.20 7.50
C VAL A 40 9.18 -1.69 7.64
N MET A 41 8.32 -1.22 8.55
CA MET A 41 8.07 0.19 8.78
C MET A 41 8.22 0.51 10.26
N ASP A 42 8.88 1.63 10.56
CA ASP A 42 8.90 2.20 11.90
C ASP A 42 7.56 2.88 12.23
N PRO A 43 7.30 3.24 13.50
CA PRO A 43 6.00 3.80 13.90
C PRO A 43 5.67 5.12 13.19
N GLY A 44 6.68 5.98 12.98
CA GLY A 44 6.48 7.26 12.28
C GLY A 44 6.12 7.07 10.81
N GLN A 45 6.72 6.07 10.15
CA GLN A 45 6.35 5.67 8.80
C GLN A 45 4.91 5.15 8.74
N VAL A 46 4.48 4.36 9.72
CA VAL A 46 3.10 3.85 9.79
C VAL A 46 2.09 5.00 9.90
N GLU A 47 2.32 5.95 10.80
CA GLU A 47 1.47 7.13 10.98
C GLU A 47 1.38 7.98 9.71
N LEU A 48 2.52 8.22 9.06
CA LEU A 48 2.58 8.98 7.81
C LEU A 48 1.82 8.28 6.68
N TYR A 49 2.00 6.97 6.53
CA TYR A 49 1.30 6.22 5.49
C TYR A 49 -0.19 6.08 5.76
N PHE A 50 -0.63 6.00 7.01
CA PHE A 50 -2.05 6.03 7.35
C PHE A 50 -2.75 7.27 6.79
N LEU A 51 -2.15 8.45 6.97
CA LEU A 51 -2.69 9.71 6.44
C LEU A 51 -2.68 9.77 4.91
N GLN A 52 -1.57 9.39 4.29
CA GLN A 52 -1.43 9.45 2.83
C GLN A 52 -2.36 8.45 2.12
N LEU A 53 -2.43 7.21 2.62
CA LEU A 53 -3.31 6.19 2.05
C LEU A 53 -4.79 6.54 2.28
N GLY A 54 -5.14 7.10 3.44
CA GLY A 54 -6.49 7.63 3.69
C GLY A 54 -6.90 8.66 2.64
N ARG A 55 -6.04 9.65 2.38
CA ARG A 55 -6.29 10.68 1.36
C ARG A 55 -6.47 10.09 -0.06
N LEU A 56 -5.70 9.06 -0.41
CA LEU A 56 -5.84 8.39 -1.71
C LEU A 56 -7.16 7.63 -1.83
N ILE A 57 -7.65 7.03 -0.74
CA ILE A 57 -8.97 6.38 -0.70
C ILE A 57 -10.07 7.42 -0.90
N ASP A 58 -10.00 8.55 -0.20
CA ASP A 58 -10.98 9.64 -0.32
C ASP A 58 -11.01 10.20 -1.74
N THR A 59 -9.84 10.44 -2.32
CA THR A 59 -9.70 10.90 -3.71
C THR A 59 -10.34 9.90 -4.68
N ARG A 60 -10.11 8.60 -4.50
CA ARG A 60 -10.75 7.56 -5.33
C ARG A 60 -12.27 7.57 -5.18
N ALA A 61 -12.80 7.82 -3.99
CA ALA A 61 -14.24 7.89 -3.74
C ALA A 61 -14.88 9.12 -4.40
N GLU A 62 -14.19 10.27 -4.38
CA GLU A 62 -14.60 11.49 -5.10
C GLU A 62 -14.65 11.28 -6.61
N GLU A 63 -13.60 10.72 -7.21
CA GLU A 63 -13.56 10.45 -8.65
C GLU A 63 -14.67 9.49 -9.09
N ARG A 64 -15.02 8.50 -8.25
CA ARG A 64 -16.16 7.60 -8.52
C ARG A 64 -17.50 8.32 -8.49
N ARG A 65 -17.71 9.22 -7.53
CA ARG A 65 -18.94 10.03 -7.45
C ARG A 65 -19.06 10.92 -8.69
N ARG A 66 -17.99 11.63 -9.03
CA ARG A 66 -17.94 12.51 -10.21
C ARG A 66 -18.20 11.76 -11.52
N CYS A 67 -17.60 10.58 -11.70
CA CYS A 67 -17.83 9.76 -12.89
C CYS A 67 -19.26 9.19 -12.93
N GLY A 68 -19.86 8.87 -11.78
CA GLY A 68 -21.25 8.44 -11.68
C GLY A 68 -22.25 9.57 -11.95
N GLU A 69 -21.95 10.78 -11.50
CA GLU A 69 -22.74 11.99 -11.77
C GLU A 69 -22.71 12.37 -13.26
N LEU A 70 -21.55 12.24 -13.92
CA LEU A 70 -21.41 12.46 -15.36
C LEU A 70 -22.07 11.37 -16.23
N ALA A 71 -22.26 10.15 -15.69
CA ALA A 71 -22.95 9.06 -16.39
C ALA A 71 -24.48 9.07 -16.18
N GLY A 72 -24.98 9.89 -15.26
CA GLY A 72 -26.41 10.09 -14.98
C GLY A 72 -27.03 11.34 -15.61
N MET A 73 -26.24 12.12 -16.36
CA MET A 73 -26.68 13.19 -17.27
C MET A 73 -26.73 12.68 -18.71
#